data_AF-R0KMJ6-F1
#
_entry.id   AF-R0KMJ6-F1
#
_cell.length_a   1.000
_cell.length_b   1.000
_cell.length_c   1.000
_cell.angle_alpha   90.00
_cell.angle_beta   90.00
_cell.angle_gamma   90.00
#
_symmetry.space_group_name_H-M   'P 1'
#
loop_
_entity.id
_entity.type
_entity.pdbx_description
1 polymer ?
#
loop_
_entity_poly.entity_id
_entity_poly.type
_entity_poly.pdbx_seq_one_letter_code
_entity_poly.pdbx_strand_id
1 'polypeptide(L)'
;MNTDRINNQGINTGGNRINPTHSNPTIYHNTPTTHTNLNFINSLLNSKDSLSRFGGVLSLGSSYVGTGNLEIISKLLDFLNDGDDDVKRSTVISISLVCCDDQDLLISTLEPLSENHNFFVRSIVCLCLGFFNAGTGNKTCCDIVEALIHDSNNLVRQSACIGMGFLLMQCNPSIIQNYKRILDTINKIIIDRCEEPCVKHGAVIGRGISEAGGRNIIFSIKYE
;
A
#
# COMPACT_ATOMS: atom_id res chain seq x y z
N MET A 1 -59.69 -0.72 -44.07
CA MET A 1 -59.51 0.75 -44.05
C MET A 1 -58.36 1.00 -43.07
N ASN A 2 -57.07 1.18 -43.39
CA ASN A 2 -56.40 2.03 -44.41
C ASN A 2 -57.07 3.40 -44.50
N THR A 3 -56.44 4.55 -44.25
CA THR A 3 -55.04 5.01 -44.12
C THR A 3 -55.07 6.28 -43.23
N ASP A 4 -54.00 6.73 -42.58
CA ASP A 4 -53.03 7.64 -43.20
C ASP A 4 -51.66 7.66 -42.50
N ARG A 5 -50.64 7.63 -43.35
CA ARG A 5 -49.22 7.77 -43.09
C ARG A 5 -48.82 9.24 -43.25
N ILE A 6 -47.92 9.75 -42.40
CA ILE A 6 -46.81 10.60 -42.85
C ILE A 6 -45.55 10.24 -42.01
N ASN A 7 -44.48 9.85 -42.73
CA ASN A 7 -43.10 9.62 -42.29
C ASN A 7 -42.42 10.93 -41.80
N ASN A 8 -41.41 10.88 -40.91
CA ASN A 8 -39.99 10.71 -41.29
C ASN A 8 -38.99 10.86 -40.10
N GLN A 9 -38.06 9.90 -40.03
CA GLN A 9 -36.65 9.92 -39.59
C GLN A 9 -36.22 9.98 -38.10
N GLY A 10 -35.45 8.93 -37.72
CA GLY A 10 -34.24 8.93 -36.86
C GLY A 10 -34.47 9.23 -35.38
N ILE A 11 -34.12 8.36 -34.43
CA ILE A 11 -32.74 7.94 -34.13
C ILE A 11 -32.80 6.61 -33.36
N ASN A 12 -32.01 5.65 -33.84
CA ASN A 12 -31.68 4.40 -33.17
C ASN A 12 -30.37 4.63 -32.41
N THR A 13 -30.35 4.48 -31.08
CA THR A 13 -29.11 4.33 -30.32
C THR A 13 -29.27 3.14 -29.37
N GLY A 14 -28.86 1.97 -29.86
CA GLY A 14 -28.56 0.81 -29.03
C GLY A 14 -27.44 1.18 -28.04
N GLY A 15 -27.78 1.24 -26.76
CA GLY A 15 -26.81 1.33 -25.69
C GLY A 15 -26.19 -0.05 -25.43
N ASN A 16 -25.02 -0.28 -26.02
CA ASN A 16 -24.17 -1.43 -25.72
C ASN A 16 -23.90 -1.53 -24.22
N ARG A 17 -24.18 -2.70 -23.64
CA ARG A 17 -23.64 -3.10 -22.34
C ARG A 17 -22.11 -3.12 -22.46
N ILE A 18 -21.45 -2.18 -21.82
CA ILE A 18 -20.00 -2.17 -21.62
C ILE A 18 -19.69 -3.16 -20.49
N ASN A 19 -19.19 -4.34 -20.85
CA ASN A 19 -18.43 -5.19 -19.94
C ASN A 19 -17.19 -4.43 -19.45
N PRO A 20 -16.76 -4.58 -18.18
CA PRO A 20 -15.50 -4.02 -17.72
C PRO A 20 -14.38 -4.84 -18.35
N THR A 21 -13.85 -4.38 -19.48
CA THR A 21 -12.63 -4.91 -20.06
C THR A 21 -11.48 -4.56 -19.13
N HIS A 22 -10.73 -5.58 -18.70
CA HIS A 22 -9.37 -5.49 -18.19
C HIS A 22 -8.65 -4.26 -18.75
N SER A 23 -8.27 -3.34 -17.87
CA SER A 23 -7.33 -2.26 -18.19
C SER A 23 -6.04 -2.90 -18.69
N ASN A 24 -5.87 -2.89 -20.01
CA ASN A 24 -4.66 -3.36 -20.68
C ASN A 24 -3.42 -2.70 -20.05
N PRO A 25 -2.39 -3.46 -19.64
CA PRO A 25 -1.16 -2.93 -19.03
C PRO A 25 -0.24 -2.19 -20.03
N THR A 26 -0.75 -1.82 -21.21
CA THR A 26 0.06 -1.34 -22.34
C THR A 26 0.11 0.17 -22.52
N ILE A 27 -0.59 0.97 -21.69
CA ILE A 27 -0.69 2.43 -21.93
C ILE A 27 0.63 3.19 -21.64
N TYR A 28 1.60 2.58 -20.95
CA TYR A 28 2.89 3.24 -20.65
C TYR A 28 4.05 2.89 -21.60
N HIS A 29 3.84 2.02 -22.59
CA HIS A 29 4.89 1.67 -23.54
C HIS A 29 4.74 2.47 -24.84
N ASN A 30 5.63 3.45 -25.01
CA ASN A 30 6.03 4.09 -26.28
C ASN A 30 5.36 5.42 -26.65
N THR A 31 5.43 6.41 -25.76
CA THR A 31 5.37 7.83 -26.19
C THR A 31 6.75 8.48 -26.07
N PRO A 32 7.13 9.44 -26.94
CA PRO A 32 8.43 10.14 -26.81
C PRO A 32 8.58 10.86 -25.45
N THR A 33 7.46 11.24 -24.84
CA THR A 33 7.38 11.77 -23.48
C THR A 33 7.75 10.73 -22.41
N THR A 34 7.37 9.46 -22.54
CA THR A 34 7.74 8.41 -21.57
C THR A 34 9.25 8.15 -21.57
N HIS A 35 9.91 8.17 -22.73
CA HIS A 35 11.37 8.01 -22.79
C HIS A 35 12.13 9.17 -22.12
N THR A 36 11.64 10.40 -22.31
CA THR A 36 12.25 11.59 -21.70
C THR A 36 12.09 11.57 -20.17
N ASN A 37 10.91 11.15 -19.69
CA ASN A 37 10.63 11.03 -18.26
C ASN A 37 11.49 9.95 -17.59
N LEU A 38 11.66 8.78 -18.23
CA LEU A 38 12.52 7.72 -17.70
C LEU A 38 13.99 8.13 -17.66
N ASN A 39 14.46 8.88 -18.66
CA ASN A 39 15.83 9.42 -18.66
C ASN A 39 16.06 10.39 -17.50
N PHE A 40 15.08 11.24 -17.22
CA PHE A 40 15.13 12.14 -16.08
C PHE A 40 15.13 11.38 -14.74
N ILE A 41 14.23 10.40 -14.58
CA ILE A 41 14.20 9.55 -13.38
C ILE A 41 15.54 8.83 -13.18
N ASN A 42 16.12 8.27 -14.24
CA ASN A 42 17.44 7.63 -14.17
C ASN A 42 18.55 8.61 -13.78
N SER A 43 18.46 9.89 -14.17
CA SER A 43 19.41 10.91 -13.73
C SER A 43 19.31 11.18 -12.23
N LEU A 44 18.09 11.17 -11.67
CA LEU A 44 17.85 11.35 -10.24
C LEU A 44 18.36 10.15 -9.43
N LEU A 45 18.08 8.93 -9.90
CA LEU A 45 18.52 7.68 -9.26
C LEU A 45 20.04 7.56 -9.14
N ASN A 46 20.78 8.10 -10.11
CA ASN A 46 22.24 8.09 -10.13
C ASN A 46 22.89 9.35 -9.49
N SER A 47 22.08 10.22 -8.89
CA SER A 47 22.59 11.43 -8.25
C SER A 47 23.39 11.12 -6.98
N LYS A 48 24.44 11.91 -6.73
CA LYS A 48 25.20 11.84 -5.47
C LYS A 48 24.38 12.30 -4.27
N ASP A 49 23.44 13.21 -4.50
CA ASP A 49 22.56 13.77 -3.48
C ASP A 49 21.45 12.77 -3.12
N SER A 50 21.24 12.50 -1.82
CA SER A 50 20.26 11.51 -1.37
C SER A 50 18.82 11.96 -1.58
N LEU A 51 18.55 13.26 -1.47
CA LEU A 51 17.21 13.81 -1.74
C LEU A 51 16.79 13.60 -3.20
N SER A 52 17.72 13.78 -4.13
CA SER A 52 17.52 13.48 -5.55
C SER A 52 17.22 12.00 -5.77
N ARG A 53 17.97 11.09 -5.13
CA ARG A 53 17.71 9.64 -5.24
C ARG A 53 16.37 9.25 -4.64
N PHE A 54 16.01 9.80 -3.48
CA PHE A 54 14.70 9.64 -2.84
C PHE A 54 13.57 10.03 -3.81
N GLY A 55 13.68 11.21 -4.43
CA GLY A 55 12.72 11.67 -5.44
C GLY A 55 12.67 10.76 -6.67
N GLY A 56 13.84 10.28 -7.13
CA GLY A 56 13.95 9.33 -8.24
C GLY A 56 13.26 8.00 -7.95
N VAL A 57 13.46 7.44 -6.75
CA VAL A 57 12.86 6.17 -6.30
C VAL A 57 11.34 6.30 -6.25
N LEU A 58 10.79 7.34 -5.60
CA LEU A 58 9.35 7.58 -5.56
C LEU A 58 8.75 7.81 -6.95
N SER A 59 9.45 8.55 -7.82
CA SER A 59 9.01 8.80 -9.19
C SER A 59 8.96 7.52 -10.00
N LEU A 60 9.95 6.63 -9.83
CA LEU A 60 9.97 5.32 -10.46
C LEU A 60 8.80 4.47 -9.98
N GLY A 61 8.60 4.31 -8.68
CA GLY A 61 7.47 3.55 -8.13
C GLY A 61 6.11 4.09 -8.60
N SER A 62 5.93 5.42 -8.56
CA SER A 62 4.70 6.09 -8.98
C SER A 62 4.39 5.93 -10.46
N SER A 63 5.42 5.82 -11.31
CA SER A 63 5.25 5.63 -12.76
C SER A 63 4.74 4.23 -13.13
N TYR A 64 4.88 3.27 -12.20
CA TYR A 64 4.57 1.84 -12.41
C TYR A 64 3.54 1.31 -11.39
N VAL A 65 2.72 2.20 -10.80
CA VAL A 65 1.68 1.84 -9.82
C VAL A 65 0.77 0.75 -10.36
N GLY A 66 0.60 -0.32 -9.59
CA GLY A 66 -0.31 -1.43 -9.91
C GLY A 66 0.10 -2.28 -11.11
N THR A 67 1.29 -2.09 -11.67
CA THR A 67 1.74 -2.86 -12.86
C THR A 67 2.28 -4.24 -12.50
N GLY A 68 2.76 -4.45 -11.26
CA GLY A 68 3.44 -5.69 -10.86
C GLY A 68 4.73 -5.99 -11.64
N ASN A 69 5.37 -4.97 -12.25
CA ASN A 69 6.55 -5.19 -13.08
C ASN A 69 7.76 -5.64 -12.24
N LEU A 70 8.14 -6.92 -12.39
CA LEU A 70 9.23 -7.55 -11.64
C LEU A 70 10.61 -6.94 -11.94
N GLU A 71 10.85 -6.41 -13.14
CA GLU A 71 12.12 -5.74 -13.47
C GLU A 71 12.27 -4.44 -12.67
N ILE A 72 11.17 -3.69 -12.53
CA ILE A 72 11.14 -2.47 -11.74
C ILE A 72 11.27 -2.77 -10.25
N ILE A 73 10.58 -3.81 -9.75
CA ILE A 73 10.72 -4.27 -8.37
C ILE A 73 12.17 -4.65 -8.08
N SER A 74 12.80 -5.45 -8.95
CA SER A 74 14.21 -5.84 -8.83
C SER A 74 15.13 -4.61 -8.78
N LYS A 75 14.94 -3.65 -9.71
CA LYS A 75 15.70 -2.40 -9.73
C LYS A 75 15.50 -1.56 -8.46
N LEU A 76 14.29 -1.53 -7.91
CA LEU A 76 14.02 -0.82 -6.67
C LEU A 76 14.71 -1.50 -5.47
N LEU A 77 14.72 -2.83 -5.41
CA LEU A 77 15.37 -3.57 -4.32
C LEU A 77 16.86 -3.22 -4.15
N ASP A 78 17.57 -2.86 -5.23
CA ASP A 78 18.96 -2.39 -5.15
C ASP A 78 19.11 -1.16 -4.23
N PHE A 79 18.10 -0.28 -4.17
CA PHE A 79 18.11 0.93 -3.34
C PHE A 79 17.84 0.66 -1.84
N LEU A 80 17.50 -0.56 -1.44
CA LEU A 80 17.47 -0.94 -0.02
C LEU A 80 18.88 -0.93 0.61
N ASN A 81 19.92 -1.00 -0.22
CA ASN A 81 21.31 -0.91 0.20
C ASN A 81 21.89 0.52 0.16
N ASP A 82 21.06 1.54 -0.08
CA ASP A 82 21.52 2.93 -0.13
C ASP A 82 22.18 3.37 1.20
N GLY A 83 23.03 4.38 1.16
CA GLY A 83 23.62 4.96 2.37
C GLY A 83 22.61 5.74 3.22
N ASP A 84 21.53 6.22 2.61
CA ASP A 84 20.52 7.07 3.22
C ASP A 84 19.24 6.29 3.58
N ASP A 85 18.78 6.43 4.82
CA ASP A 85 17.63 5.67 5.32
C ASP A 85 16.29 6.17 4.76
N ASP A 86 16.17 7.44 4.36
CA ASP A 86 14.95 7.94 3.72
C ASP A 86 14.83 7.40 2.29
N VAL A 87 15.94 7.21 1.58
CA VAL A 87 15.96 6.49 0.29
C VAL A 87 15.47 5.06 0.48
N LYS A 88 15.93 4.33 1.51
CA LYS A 88 15.44 2.97 1.81
C LYS A 88 13.96 2.94 2.11
N ARG A 89 13.46 3.90 2.91
CA ARG A 89 12.03 3.99 3.23
C ARG A 89 11.20 4.24 1.99
N SER A 90 11.63 5.18 1.15
CA SER A 90 10.97 5.48 -0.13
C SER A 90 10.97 4.30 -1.10
N THR A 91 12.00 3.46 -1.02
CA THR A 91 12.12 2.24 -1.82
C THR A 91 11.02 1.25 -1.48
N VAL A 92 10.78 0.97 -0.20
CA VAL A 92 9.70 0.07 0.23
C VAL A 92 8.32 0.60 -0.19
N ILE A 93 8.09 1.91 -0.02
CA ILE A 93 6.84 2.55 -0.48
C ILE A 93 6.67 2.36 -1.99
N SER A 94 7.73 2.60 -2.76
CA SER A 94 7.73 2.49 -4.22
C SER A 94 7.45 1.07 -4.69
N ILE A 95 8.07 0.06 -4.06
CA ILE A 95 7.78 -1.36 -4.33
C ILE A 95 6.32 -1.66 -4.03
N SER A 96 5.81 -1.21 -2.87
CA SER A 96 4.42 -1.43 -2.47
C SER A 96 3.43 -0.81 -3.46
N LEU A 97 3.75 0.37 -4.02
CA LEU A 97 2.96 1.01 -5.08
C LEU A 97 2.98 0.19 -6.38
N VAL A 98 4.13 -0.35 -6.78
CA VAL A 98 4.21 -1.19 -7.98
C VAL A 98 3.38 -2.47 -7.82
N CYS A 99 3.38 -3.06 -6.62
CA CYS A 99 2.65 -4.29 -6.31
C CYS A 99 1.19 -4.05 -5.87
N CYS A 100 0.70 -2.82 -5.76
CA CYS A 100 -0.55 -2.53 -5.04
C CYS A 100 -1.82 -3.18 -5.62
N ASP A 101 -1.78 -3.63 -6.88
CA ASP A 101 -2.90 -4.31 -7.52
C ASP A 101 -2.90 -5.84 -7.27
N ASP A 102 -1.73 -6.43 -6.99
CA ASP A 102 -1.57 -7.85 -6.69
C ASP A 102 -1.15 -8.03 -5.22
N GLN A 103 -2.12 -8.39 -4.40
CA GLN A 103 -1.94 -8.52 -2.95
C GLN A 103 -0.96 -9.64 -2.59
N ASP A 104 -0.96 -10.75 -3.33
CA ASP A 104 -0.07 -11.89 -3.08
C ASP A 104 1.38 -11.52 -3.43
N LEU A 105 1.58 -10.82 -4.56
CA LEU A 105 2.88 -10.27 -4.92
C LEU A 105 3.38 -9.25 -3.89
N LEU A 106 2.51 -8.36 -3.41
CA LEU A 106 2.86 -7.38 -2.39
C LEU A 106 3.31 -8.05 -1.10
N ILE A 107 2.53 -9.00 -0.58
CA ILE A 107 2.86 -9.70 0.67
C ILE A 107 4.15 -10.48 0.53
N SER A 108 4.29 -11.29 -0.52
CA SER A 108 5.50 -12.10 -0.76
C SER A 108 6.77 -11.28 -0.95
N THR A 109 6.66 -10.06 -1.50
CA THR A 109 7.80 -9.15 -1.64
C THR A 109 8.17 -8.47 -0.31
N LEU A 110 7.18 -8.10 0.50
CA LEU A 110 7.40 -7.35 1.74
C LEU A 110 7.74 -8.23 2.96
N GLU A 111 7.26 -9.47 3.00
CA GLU A 111 7.53 -10.43 4.08
C GLU A 111 9.02 -10.55 4.43
N PRO A 112 9.95 -10.83 3.47
CA PRO A 112 11.38 -10.92 3.80
C PRO A 112 11.98 -9.58 4.24
N LEU A 113 11.39 -8.44 3.83
CA LEU A 113 11.86 -7.12 4.24
C LEU A 113 11.47 -6.79 5.69
N SER A 114 10.48 -7.50 6.24
CA SER A 114 10.07 -7.34 7.63
C SER A 114 11.13 -7.81 8.63
N GLU A 115 12.05 -8.67 8.21
CA GLU A 115 13.17 -9.18 9.03
C GLU A 115 14.48 -8.41 8.81
N ASN A 116 14.46 -7.34 8.00
CA ASN A 116 15.66 -6.58 7.66
C ASN A 116 16.35 -6.00 8.92
N HIS A 117 17.68 -5.98 8.95
CA HIS A 117 18.44 -5.44 10.08
C HIS A 117 18.15 -3.95 10.35
N ASN A 118 17.84 -3.17 9.31
CA ASN A 118 17.53 -1.75 9.44
C ASN A 118 16.10 -1.54 9.96
N PHE A 119 15.97 -0.90 11.13
CA PHE A 119 14.68 -0.64 11.76
C PHE A 119 13.80 0.32 10.95
N PHE A 120 14.36 1.22 10.14
CA PHE A 120 13.57 2.09 9.25
C PHE A 120 12.87 1.28 8.16
N VAL A 121 13.54 0.25 7.62
CA VAL A 121 12.96 -0.66 6.63
C VAL A 121 11.83 -1.48 7.27
N ARG A 122 12.08 -2.11 8.43
CA ARG A 122 11.03 -2.87 9.14
C ARG A 122 9.80 -2.01 9.47
N SER A 123 10.04 -0.80 9.98
CA SER A 123 8.98 0.16 10.33
C SER A 123 8.09 0.50 9.13
N ILE A 124 8.67 0.81 7.96
CA ILE A 124 7.87 1.16 6.79
C ILE A 124 7.18 -0.07 6.18
N VAL A 125 7.80 -1.26 6.24
CA VAL A 125 7.17 -2.52 5.81
C VAL A 125 5.89 -2.79 6.58
N CYS A 126 5.90 -2.64 7.92
CA CYS A 126 4.67 -2.78 8.74
C CYS A 126 3.56 -1.86 8.27
N LEU A 127 3.91 -0.60 8.03
CA LEU A 127 2.95 0.43 7.65
C LEU A 127 2.36 0.13 6.26
N CYS A 128 3.20 -0.24 5.30
CA CYS A 128 2.78 -0.62 3.95
C CYS A 128 1.91 -1.89 3.95
N LEU A 129 2.32 -2.94 4.67
CA LEU A 129 1.49 -4.14 4.83
C LEU A 129 0.10 -3.78 5.35
N GLY A 130 0.01 -2.91 6.36
CA GLY A 130 -1.30 -2.49 6.85
C GLY A 130 -2.09 -1.63 5.87
N PHE A 131 -1.46 -0.61 5.31
CA PHE A 131 -2.10 0.39 4.46
C PHE A 131 -2.66 -0.21 3.16
N PHE A 132 -1.88 -1.06 2.47
CA PHE A 132 -2.30 -1.67 1.21
C PHE A 132 -3.26 -2.87 1.40
N ASN A 133 -3.28 -3.48 2.59
CA ASN A 133 -4.17 -4.60 2.92
C ASN A 133 -5.29 -4.18 3.88
N ALA A 134 -5.67 -2.90 3.86
CA ALA A 134 -6.61 -2.34 4.81
C ALA A 134 -7.96 -3.08 4.77
N GLY A 135 -8.44 -3.49 5.94
CA GLY A 135 -9.69 -4.22 6.14
C GLY A 135 -9.81 -5.61 5.50
N THR A 136 -8.74 -6.13 4.90
CA THR A 136 -8.74 -7.51 4.35
C THR A 136 -8.68 -8.57 5.44
N GLY A 137 -8.08 -8.22 6.59
CA GLY A 137 -7.85 -9.17 7.68
C GLY A 137 -6.96 -10.36 7.31
N ASN A 138 -6.06 -10.19 6.33
CA ASN A 138 -5.17 -11.27 5.88
C ASN A 138 -4.33 -11.81 7.06
N LYS A 139 -4.38 -13.13 7.27
CA LYS A 139 -3.73 -13.78 8.41
C LYS A 139 -2.21 -13.59 8.41
N THR A 140 -1.55 -13.79 7.28
CA THR A 140 -0.09 -13.64 7.14
C THR A 140 0.36 -12.23 7.50
N CYS A 141 -0.35 -11.22 7.00
CA CYS A 141 -0.07 -9.82 7.35
C CYS A 141 -0.27 -9.57 8.86
N CYS A 142 -1.35 -10.09 9.44
CA CYS A 142 -1.61 -9.94 10.87
C CYS A 142 -0.50 -10.57 11.71
N ASP A 143 -0.06 -11.79 11.36
CA ASP A 143 0.97 -12.51 12.10
C ASP A 143 2.33 -11.77 12.05
N ILE A 144 2.72 -11.26 10.87
CA ILE A 144 3.94 -10.46 10.69
C ILE A 144 3.87 -9.15 11.51
N VAL A 145 2.79 -8.39 11.33
CA VAL A 145 2.65 -7.08 12.01
C VAL A 145 2.51 -7.26 13.51
N GLU A 146 1.85 -8.32 13.98
CA GLU A 146 1.75 -8.63 15.40
C GLU A 146 3.11 -8.96 16.02
N ALA A 147 3.98 -9.71 15.32
CA ALA A 147 5.34 -9.93 15.79
C ALA A 147 6.11 -8.61 15.94
N LEU A 148 5.91 -7.67 15.02
CA LEU A 148 6.62 -6.38 14.99
C LEU A 148 6.10 -5.35 16.02
N ILE A 149 4.92 -5.56 16.62
CA ILE A 149 4.46 -4.81 17.81
C ILE A 149 5.42 -5.03 19.00
N HIS A 150 6.13 -6.16 19.01
CA HIS A 150 7.10 -6.53 20.03
C HIS A 150 8.57 -6.33 19.59
N ASP A 151 8.82 -5.59 18.50
CA ASP A 151 10.18 -5.27 18.06
C ASP A 151 10.97 -4.52 19.13
N SER A 152 12.29 -4.72 19.15
CA SER A 152 13.23 -3.96 19.98
C SER A 152 13.16 -2.43 19.81
N ASN A 153 12.80 -1.95 18.62
CA ASN A 153 12.82 -0.54 18.27
C ASN A 153 11.42 0.09 18.32
N ASN A 154 11.29 1.18 19.08
CA ASN A 154 10.01 1.85 19.28
C ASN A 154 9.38 2.44 18.01
N LEU A 155 10.17 2.84 17.02
CA LEU A 155 9.63 3.32 15.73
C LEU A 155 8.93 2.19 14.97
N VAL A 156 9.49 0.99 15.01
CA VAL A 156 8.87 -0.20 14.40
C VAL A 156 7.59 -0.54 15.13
N ARG A 157 7.61 -0.58 16.47
CA ARG A 157 6.42 -0.83 17.29
C ARG A 157 5.30 0.19 17.02
N GLN A 158 5.65 1.47 16.93
CA GLN A 158 4.73 2.55 16.58
C GLN A 158 4.07 2.29 15.21
N SER A 159 4.87 2.02 14.18
CA SER A 159 4.37 1.72 12.83
C SER A 159 3.54 0.44 12.78
N ALA A 160 3.91 -0.59 13.54
CA ALA A 160 3.16 -1.83 13.64
C ALA A 160 1.77 -1.61 14.24
N CYS A 161 1.66 -0.78 15.29
CA CYS A 161 0.35 -0.41 15.83
C CYS A 161 -0.53 0.32 14.81
N ILE A 162 0.04 1.24 14.03
CA ILE A 162 -0.70 1.98 12.99
C ILE A 162 -1.11 1.03 11.85
N GLY A 163 -0.17 0.22 11.35
CA GLY A 163 -0.41 -0.76 10.28
C GLY A 163 -1.47 -1.78 10.68
N MET A 164 -1.43 -2.27 11.92
CA MET A 164 -2.46 -3.16 12.46
C MET A 164 -3.83 -2.48 12.50
N GLY A 165 -3.89 -1.18 12.79
CA GLY A 165 -5.11 -0.39 12.71
C GLY A 165 -5.79 -0.45 11.33
N PHE A 166 -5.00 -0.32 10.26
CA PHE A 166 -5.48 -0.45 8.89
C PHE A 166 -5.94 -1.88 8.57
N LEU A 167 -5.15 -2.90 8.93
CA LEU A 167 -5.52 -4.32 8.70
C LEU A 167 -6.86 -4.68 9.33
N LEU A 168 -7.11 -4.17 10.54
CA LEU A 168 -8.28 -4.51 11.35
C LEU A 168 -9.52 -3.66 11.04
N MET A 169 -9.47 -2.74 10.08
CA MET A 169 -10.64 -1.93 9.68
C MET A 169 -11.80 -2.85 9.29
N GLN A 170 -12.98 -2.62 9.88
CA GLN A 170 -14.20 -3.43 9.66
C GLN A 170 -14.07 -4.94 9.93
N CYS A 171 -12.92 -5.41 10.42
CA CYS A 171 -12.72 -6.81 10.73
C CYS A 171 -13.47 -7.22 12.00
N ASN A 172 -13.76 -8.52 12.10
CA ASN A 172 -14.47 -9.09 13.23
C ASN A 172 -13.83 -10.43 13.64
N PRO A 173 -14.18 -10.96 14.83
CA PRO A 173 -13.62 -12.22 15.33
C PRO A 173 -13.91 -13.46 14.45
N SER A 174 -14.89 -13.39 13.55
CA SER A 174 -15.20 -14.47 12.62
C SER A 174 -14.24 -14.50 11.43
N ILE A 175 -13.71 -13.33 11.03
CA ILE A 175 -12.71 -13.21 9.96
C ILE A 175 -11.32 -13.54 10.51
N ILE A 176 -10.96 -12.96 11.67
CA ILE A 176 -9.65 -13.17 12.31
C ILE A 176 -9.87 -13.71 13.72
N GLN A 177 -9.40 -14.95 13.96
CA GLN A 177 -9.49 -15.58 15.28
C GLN A 177 -8.73 -14.78 16.36
N ASN A 178 -7.59 -14.19 15.99
CA ASN A 178 -6.72 -13.43 16.88
C ASN A 178 -7.20 -11.99 17.12
N TYR A 179 -8.31 -11.55 16.52
CA TYR A 179 -8.77 -10.16 16.54
C TYR A 179 -8.84 -9.56 17.95
N LYS A 180 -9.49 -10.26 18.89
CA LYS A 180 -9.64 -9.79 20.28
C LYS A 180 -8.29 -9.66 20.99
N ARG A 181 -7.41 -10.65 20.82
CA ARG A 181 -6.08 -10.68 21.43
C ARG A 181 -5.22 -9.50 20.96
N ILE A 182 -5.26 -9.20 19.66
CA ILE A 182 -4.52 -8.08 19.08
C ILE A 182 -5.06 -6.75 19.63
N LEU A 183 -6.39 -6.56 19.65
CA LEU A 183 -6.99 -5.36 20.22
C LEU A 183 -6.67 -5.17 21.70
N ASP A 184 -6.73 -6.24 22.49
CA ASP A 184 -6.37 -6.18 23.91
C ASP A 184 -4.89 -5.80 24.10
N THR A 185 -4.01 -6.26 23.21
CA THR A 185 -2.59 -5.89 23.22
C THR A 185 -2.41 -4.40 22.92
N ILE A 186 -3.06 -3.87 21.89
CA ILE A 186 -3.02 -2.44 21.56
C ILE A 186 -3.61 -1.59 22.70
N ASN A 187 -4.74 -1.99 23.27
CA ASN A 187 -5.36 -1.29 24.40
C ASN A 187 -4.46 -1.29 25.64
N LYS A 188 -3.76 -2.38 25.92
CA LYS A 188 -2.77 -2.44 27.01
C LYS A 188 -1.65 -1.44 26.80
N ILE A 189 -1.09 -1.35 25.60
CA ILE A 189 -0.03 -0.39 25.25
C ILE A 189 -0.49 1.06 25.51
N ILE A 190 -1.75 1.38 25.18
CA ILE A 190 -2.32 2.72 25.39
C ILE A 190 -2.38 3.07 26.89
N ILE A 191 -2.78 2.11 27.73
CA ILE A 191 -3.02 2.33 29.17
C ILE A 191 -1.73 2.26 29.99
N ASP A 192 -0.77 1.46 29.55
CA ASP A 192 0.49 1.25 30.27
C ASP A 192 1.21 2.58 30.48
N ARG A 193 1.66 2.86 31.71
CA ARG A 193 2.39 4.09 32.03
C ARG A 193 3.85 4.00 31.64
N CYS A 194 4.44 2.80 31.66
CA CYS A 194 5.85 2.55 31.40
C CYS A 194 6.20 2.53 29.91
N GLU A 195 5.19 2.41 29.04
CA GLU A 195 5.41 2.39 27.60
C GLU A 195 5.88 3.75 27.05
N GLU A 196 6.61 3.66 25.94
CA GLU A 196 7.19 4.82 25.26
C GLU A 196 6.12 5.70 24.61
N PRO A 197 6.19 7.04 24.74
CA PRO A 197 5.15 7.94 24.22
C PRO A 197 4.89 7.80 22.72
N CYS A 198 5.93 7.52 21.92
CA CYS A 198 5.79 7.32 20.48
C CYS A 198 4.97 6.05 20.16
N VAL A 199 5.18 4.97 20.90
CA VAL A 199 4.44 3.71 20.72
C VAL A 199 2.98 3.89 21.15
N LYS A 200 2.74 4.58 22.27
CA LYS A 200 1.37 4.95 22.69
C LYS A 200 0.65 5.76 21.62
N HIS A 201 1.34 6.75 21.04
CA HIS A 201 0.79 7.55 19.96
C HIS A 201 0.39 6.69 18.76
N GLY A 202 1.26 5.76 18.34
CA GLY A 202 0.94 4.79 17.29
C GLY A 202 -0.23 3.89 17.64
N ALA A 203 -0.31 3.41 18.88
CA ALA A 203 -1.41 2.58 19.38
C ALA A 203 -2.74 3.31 19.39
N VAL A 204 -2.77 4.57 19.84
CA VAL A 204 -3.97 5.42 19.81
C VAL A 204 -4.44 5.67 18.38
N ILE A 205 -3.53 6.01 17.47
CA ILE A 205 -3.85 6.22 16.05
C ILE A 205 -4.37 4.94 15.42
N GLY A 206 -3.65 3.82 15.57
CA GLY A 206 -4.04 2.53 15.01
C GLY A 206 -5.41 2.08 15.53
N ARG A 207 -5.67 2.26 16.83
CA ARG A 207 -6.98 1.97 17.41
C ARG A 207 -8.08 2.87 16.83
N GLY A 208 -7.82 4.16 16.69
CA GLY A 208 -8.74 5.10 16.04
C GLY A 208 -9.06 4.74 14.60
N ILE A 209 -8.05 4.37 13.81
CA ILE A 209 -8.21 3.93 12.40
C ILE A 209 -9.07 2.67 12.33
N SER A 210 -8.82 1.69 13.21
CA SER A 210 -9.59 0.43 13.23
C SER A 210 -11.09 0.62 13.47
N GLU A 211 -11.47 1.72 14.13
CA GLU A 211 -12.87 2.06 14.45
C GLU A 211 -13.41 3.28 13.70
N ALA A 212 -12.67 3.75 12.69
CA ALA A 212 -13.02 4.97 11.99
C ALA A 212 -14.43 4.89 11.39
N GLY A 213 -15.15 6.02 11.42
CA GLY A 213 -16.53 6.11 10.92
C GLY A 213 -17.53 5.19 11.62
N GLY A 214 -17.26 4.76 12.85
CA GLY A 214 -18.11 3.77 13.55
C GLY A 214 -18.03 2.39 12.91
N ARG A 215 -16.89 2.05 12.31
CA ARG A 215 -16.66 0.83 11.50
C ARG A 215 -17.47 0.78 10.20
N ASN A 216 -17.85 1.94 9.65
CA ASN A 216 -18.57 2.04 8.38
C ASN A 216 -17.72 2.57 7.21
N ILE A 217 -16.42 2.76 7.42
CA ILE A 217 -15.49 3.16 6.37
C ILE A 217 -14.35 2.16 6.26
N ILE A 218 -13.84 1.99 5.05
CA ILE A 218 -12.63 1.23 4.74
C ILE A 218 -11.72 2.12 3.91
N PHE A 219 -10.41 2.02 4.15
CA PHE A 219 -9.43 2.67 3.29
C PHE A 219 -9.22 1.79 2.06
N SER A 220 -9.38 2.34 0.87
CA SER A 220 -9.09 1.63 -0.38
C SER A 220 -8.29 2.51 -1.33
N ILE A 221 -7.32 1.90 -1.98
CA ILE A 221 -6.49 2.51 -3.04
C ILE A 221 -7.07 2.15 -4.42
N LYS A 222 -7.83 1.05 -4.50
CA LYS A 222 -8.54 0.64 -5.70
C LYS A 222 -9.89 1.33 -5.74
N TYR A 223 -10.22 1.90 -6.89
CA TYR A 223 -11.56 2.36 -7.18
C TYR A 223 -12.33 1.17 -7.78
N GLU A 224 -13.23 0.58 -7.00
CA GLU A 224 -14.21 -0.41 -7.49
C GLU A 224 -15.53 0.28 -7.87
#